data_AF-A0A8H4AIS8-F1
#
_entry.id   AF-A0A8H4AIS8-F1
#
_cell.length_a   1.000
_cell.length_b   1.000
_cell.length_c   1.000
_cell.angle_alpha   90.00
_cell.angle_beta   90.00
_cell.angle_gamma   90.00
#
_symmetry.space_group_name_H-M   'P 1'
#
loop_
_entity.id
_entity.type
_entity.pdbx_description
1 polymer ?
#
loop_
_entity_poly.entity_id
_entity_poly.type
_entity_poly.pdbx_seq_one_letter_code
_entity_poly.pdbx_strand_id
1 'polypeptide(L)'
;MSAQLYQTLGEDLLASFNEKRYTDITITTEQGTPNARTFPSHRYILYSRSQYFRELLSDGNDIENIELPDISGEIFEDLLSYFYSGKVNLGHRSGSEVLDLLLGAEKLALDLVNSIQSFIIEQHGYNPIEWKRVDCVWGKTPDSFIFSFPSNDFQDAILSRVNIVSKAVSWELEYGPSFGNDLIMIGPNLQKRCLCNVSNLPQVYERKLRNSSNEFEIVDYEVYQIRRKV
;
A
#
# COMPACT_ATOMS: atom_id res chain seq x y z
N MET A 1 1.97 -39.11 11.61
CA MET A 1 2.50 -37.84 12.13
C MET A 1 3.15 -37.13 10.95
N SER A 2 2.67 -35.94 10.58
CA SER A 2 3.23 -35.14 9.48
C SER A 2 3.72 -33.81 10.04
N ALA A 3 5.01 -33.50 9.87
CA ALA A 3 5.54 -32.18 10.14
C ALA A 3 5.30 -31.28 8.92
N GLN A 4 4.73 -30.09 9.11
CA GLN A 4 4.56 -29.09 8.07
C GLN A 4 5.72 -28.08 8.16
N LEU A 5 6.66 -28.14 7.20
CA LEU A 5 7.88 -27.33 7.18
C LEU A 5 7.88 -26.28 6.04
N TYR A 6 6.69 -25.73 5.72
CA TYR A 6 6.55 -24.79 4.60
C TYR A 6 7.31 -23.49 4.81
N GLN A 7 7.48 -23.04 6.05
CA GLN A 7 8.27 -21.83 6.35
C GLN A 7 9.75 -22.05 5.99
N THR A 8 10.32 -23.19 6.36
CA THR A 8 11.72 -23.53 6.06
C THR A 8 11.94 -23.65 4.56
N LEU A 9 10.98 -24.22 3.81
CA LEU A 9 11.07 -24.29 2.35
C LEU A 9 11.17 -22.91 1.69
N GLY A 10 10.36 -21.94 2.13
CA GLY A 10 10.41 -20.58 1.60
C GLY A 10 11.74 -19.87 1.91
N GLU A 11 12.31 -20.12 3.09
CA GLU A 11 13.62 -19.61 3.50
C GLU A 11 14.76 -20.21 2.66
N ASP A 12 14.73 -21.52 2.41
CA ASP A 12 15.73 -22.22 1.58
C ASP A 12 15.69 -21.75 0.11
N LEU A 13 14.49 -21.53 -0.43
CA LEU A 13 14.29 -21.00 -1.78
C LEU A 13 14.77 -19.55 -1.89
N LEU A 14 14.49 -18.71 -0.89
CA LEU A 14 14.97 -17.33 -0.84
C LEU A 14 16.50 -17.26 -0.72
N ALA A 15 17.11 -18.18 0.04
CA ALA A 15 18.58 -18.29 0.10
C ALA A 15 19.18 -18.62 -1.27
N SER A 16 18.57 -19.55 -2.01
CA SER A 16 19.00 -19.90 -3.37
C SER A 16 18.91 -18.71 -4.34
N PHE A 17 17.85 -17.90 -4.22
CA PHE A 17 17.70 -16.64 -4.95
C PHE A 17 18.82 -15.64 -4.63
N ASN A 18 19.11 -15.40 -3.35
CA ASN A 18 20.17 -14.47 -2.92
C ASN A 18 21.56 -14.89 -3.42
N GLU A 19 21.82 -16.20 -3.52
CA GLU A 19 23.05 -16.75 -4.09
C GLU A 19 23.09 -16.74 -5.63
N LYS A 20 21.98 -16.38 -6.29
CA LYS A 20 21.81 -16.35 -7.76
C LYS A 20 22.11 -17.68 -8.45
N ARG A 21 22.01 -18.80 -7.73
CA ARG A 21 22.29 -20.14 -8.27
C ARG A 21 21.15 -20.60 -9.18
N TYR A 22 21.47 -21.26 -10.28
CA TYR A 22 20.50 -21.89 -11.20
C TYR A 22 19.43 -20.94 -11.77
N THR A 23 19.72 -19.65 -11.83
CA THR A 23 18.84 -18.67 -12.48
C THR A 23 18.85 -18.89 -13.99
N ASP A 24 17.67 -18.91 -14.58
CA ASP A 24 17.40 -19.27 -15.99
C ASP A 24 16.56 -18.22 -16.73
N ILE A 25 16.20 -17.13 -16.04
CA ILE A 25 15.50 -15.98 -16.62
C ILE A 25 15.90 -14.69 -15.90
N THR A 26 15.94 -13.57 -16.61
CA THR A 26 16.24 -12.25 -16.04
C THR A 26 15.05 -11.32 -16.19
N ILE A 27 14.68 -10.64 -15.10
CA ILE A 27 13.69 -9.57 -15.12
C ILE A 27 14.39 -8.22 -15.05
N THR A 28 14.03 -7.29 -15.91
CA THR A 28 14.54 -5.92 -15.90
C THR A 28 13.41 -4.95 -15.58
N THR A 29 13.58 -4.14 -14.54
CA THR A 29 12.66 -3.05 -14.18
C THR A 29 13.15 -1.73 -14.74
N GLU A 30 12.23 -0.82 -15.06
CA GLU A 30 12.54 0.56 -15.45
C GLU A 30 13.61 0.68 -16.56
N GLN A 31 13.63 -0.27 -17.51
CA GLN A 31 14.65 -0.36 -18.55
C GLN A 31 14.77 0.95 -19.35
N GLY A 32 16.01 1.37 -19.62
CA GLY A 32 16.29 2.62 -20.34
C GLY A 32 16.26 3.87 -19.45
N THR A 33 16.01 3.73 -18.14
CA THR A 33 16.13 4.82 -17.16
C THR A 33 17.39 4.68 -16.30
N PRO A 34 17.85 5.74 -15.62
CA PRO A 34 18.95 5.65 -14.65
C PRO A 34 18.66 4.73 -13.46
N ASN A 35 17.40 4.39 -13.21
CA ASN A 35 16.96 3.55 -12.09
C ASN A 35 16.80 2.07 -12.46
N ALA A 36 17.12 1.69 -13.71
CA ALA A 36 16.95 0.33 -14.17
C ALA A 36 17.65 -0.69 -13.26
N ARG A 37 16.95 -1.76 -12.89
CA ARG A 37 17.49 -2.87 -12.10
C ARG A 37 17.25 -4.20 -12.79
N THR A 38 18.16 -5.15 -12.60
CA THR A 38 18.10 -6.50 -13.18
C THR A 38 18.09 -7.57 -12.11
N PHE A 39 17.23 -8.57 -12.30
CA PHE A 39 16.94 -9.61 -11.32
C PHE A 39 17.03 -10.99 -11.96
N PRO A 40 18.20 -11.65 -11.90
CA PRO A 40 18.33 -13.06 -12.24
C PRO A 40 17.42 -13.89 -11.34
N SER A 41 16.55 -14.71 -11.93
CA SER A 41 15.43 -15.38 -11.27
C SER A 41 15.22 -16.81 -11.80
N HIS A 42 14.30 -17.54 -11.19
CA HIS A 42 13.92 -18.90 -11.59
C HIS A 42 12.56 -18.92 -12.28
N ARG A 43 12.54 -19.35 -13.54
CA ARG A 43 11.36 -19.37 -14.40
C ARG A 43 10.22 -20.18 -13.81
N TYR A 44 10.53 -21.34 -13.22
CA TYR A 44 9.54 -22.19 -12.58
C TYR A 44 8.86 -21.52 -11.38
N ILE A 45 9.61 -20.79 -10.55
CA ILE A 45 9.06 -20.09 -9.38
C ILE A 45 8.10 -18.99 -9.85
N LEU A 46 8.52 -18.14 -10.79
CA LEU A 46 7.67 -17.08 -11.36
C LEU A 46 6.39 -17.67 -11.98
N TYR A 47 6.51 -18.69 -12.82
CA TYR A 47 5.38 -19.40 -13.44
C TYR A 47 4.38 -19.96 -12.42
N SER A 48 4.90 -20.54 -11.32
CA SER A 48 4.05 -21.18 -10.32
C SER A 48 3.27 -20.17 -9.47
N ARG A 49 3.84 -18.99 -9.21
CA ARG A 49 3.34 -18.03 -8.23
C ARG A 49 2.60 -16.82 -8.83
N SER A 50 2.69 -16.59 -10.13
CA SER A 50 2.04 -15.46 -10.81
C SER A 50 1.25 -15.96 -12.01
N GLN A 51 -0.01 -15.55 -12.11
CA GLN A 51 -0.80 -15.83 -13.31
C GLN A 51 -0.25 -15.10 -14.54
N TYR A 52 0.22 -13.86 -14.38
CA TYR A 52 0.86 -13.10 -15.45
C TYR A 52 2.05 -13.87 -16.06
N PHE A 53 2.97 -14.34 -15.22
CA PHE A 53 4.13 -15.11 -15.72
C PHE A 53 3.72 -16.48 -16.26
N ARG A 54 2.67 -17.10 -15.71
CA ARG A 54 2.14 -18.36 -16.22
C ARG A 54 1.67 -18.24 -17.66
N GLU A 55 0.91 -17.19 -17.96
CA GLU A 55 0.43 -16.87 -19.32
C GLU A 55 1.57 -16.46 -20.25
N LEU A 56 2.53 -15.68 -19.75
CA LEU A 56 3.67 -15.23 -20.54
C LEU A 56 4.63 -16.38 -20.93
N LEU A 57 4.78 -17.37 -20.06
CA LEU A 57 5.76 -18.45 -20.20
C LEU A 57 5.14 -19.78 -20.66
N SER A 58 3.82 -19.86 -20.83
CA SER A 58 3.10 -21.11 -21.16
C SER A 58 3.50 -21.73 -22.49
N ASP A 59 3.90 -20.92 -23.46
CA ASP A 59 4.06 -21.35 -24.85
C ASP A 59 5.43 -21.97 -25.14
N GLY A 60 6.24 -22.22 -24.11
CA GLY A 60 7.58 -22.78 -24.28
C GLY A 60 8.55 -21.83 -24.97
N ASN A 61 8.24 -20.53 -25.01
CA ASN A 61 9.14 -19.52 -25.58
C ASN A 61 10.49 -19.53 -24.83
N ASP A 62 11.58 -19.44 -25.58
CA ASP A 62 12.96 -19.25 -25.09
C ASP A 62 13.18 -17.80 -24.60
N ILE A 63 12.24 -17.28 -23.81
CA ILE A 63 12.33 -15.94 -23.22
C ILE A 63 13.35 -15.98 -22.10
N GLU A 64 14.51 -15.39 -22.35
CA GLU A 64 15.57 -15.22 -21.36
C GLU A 64 15.44 -13.91 -20.57
N ASN A 65 14.77 -12.90 -21.13
CA ASN A 65 14.64 -11.56 -20.54
C ASN A 65 13.20 -11.05 -20.61
N ILE A 66 12.68 -10.53 -19.50
CA ILE A 66 11.36 -9.88 -19.41
C ILE A 66 11.53 -8.47 -18.88
N GLU A 67 10.82 -7.51 -19.49
CA GLU A 67 10.86 -6.11 -19.11
C GLU A 67 9.58 -5.70 -18.35
N LEU A 68 9.74 -5.03 -17.22
CA LEU A 68 8.67 -4.48 -16.39
C LEU A 68 8.89 -2.97 -16.18
N PRO A 69 8.59 -2.13 -17.19
CA PRO A 69 8.91 -0.70 -17.13
C PRO A 69 8.10 0.06 -16.06
N ASP A 70 6.89 -0.39 -15.76
CA ASP A 70 5.96 0.31 -14.84
C ASP A 70 6.12 -0.10 -13.36
N ILE A 71 7.06 -1.00 -13.04
CA ILE A 71 7.33 -1.42 -11.67
C ILE A 71 8.73 -0.96 -11.32
N SER A 72 8.89 -0.24 -10.20
CA SER A 72 10.22 0.19 -9.77
C SER A 72 11.07 -0.99 -9.29
N GLY A 73 12.38 -0.83 -9.38
CA GLY A 73 13.30 -1.87 -8.90
C GLY A 73 13.12 -2.23 -7.41
N GLU A 74 12.76 -1.26 -6.58
CA GLU A 74 12.52 -1.48 -5.14
C GLU A 74 11.25 -2.31 -4.89
N ILE A 75 10.15 -1.95 -5.57
CA ILE A 75 8.90 -2.70 -5.45
C ILE A 75 9.04 -4.11 -6.01
N PHE A 76 9.74 -4.27 -7.14
CA PHE A 76 9.94 -5.61 -7.70
C PHE A 76 10.80 -6.49 -6.80
N GLU A 77 11.80 -5.95 -6.12
CA GLU A 77 12.61 -6.70 -5.14
C GLU A 77 11.74 -7.28 -4.01
N ASP A 78 10.77 -6.51 -3.52
CA ASP A 78 9.80 -6.96 -2.52
C ASP A 78 8.85 -8.04 -3.05
N LEU A 79 8.30 -7.85 -4.27
CA LEU A 79 7.44 -8.84 -4.92
C LEU A 79 8.21 -10.12 -5.23
N LEU A 80 9.49 -10.01 -5.56
CA LEU A 80 10.37 -11.15 -5.79
C LEU A 80 10.63 -11.90 -4.50
N SER A 81 10.91 -11.21 -3.39
CA SER A 81 10.98 -11.85 -2.08
C SER A 81 9.68 -12.59 -1.72
N TYR A 82 8.52 -12.02 -2.07
CA TYR A 82 7.22 -12.68 -1.92
C TYR A 82 7.10 -13.95 -2.77
N PHE A 83 7.62 -13.96 -4.01
CA PHE A 83 7.61 -15.15 -4.86
C PHE A 83 8.31 -16.35 -4.20
N TYR A 84 9.44 -16.13 -3.53
CA TYR A 84 10.21 -17.21 -2.89
C TYR A 84 9.72 -17.56 -1.49
N SER A 85 9.33 -16.56 -0.69
CA SER A 85 9.03 -16.76 0.74
C SER A 85 7.54 -16.87 1.07
N GLY A 86 6.67 -16.40 0.18
CA GLY A 86 5.23 -16.23 0.46
C GLY A 86 4.91 -15.12 1.47
N LYS A 87 5.89 -14.28 1.82
CA LYS A 87 5.75 -13.20 2.83
C LYS A 87 6.08 -11.85 2.22
N VAL A 88 5.40 -10.80 2.68
CA VAL A 88 5.77 -9.41 2.40
C VAL A 88 5.63 -8.59 3.69
N ASN A 89 6.53 -7.63 3.92
CA ASN A 89 6.45 -6.75 5.07
C ASN A 89 5.71 -5.46 4.70
N LEU A 90 4.62 -5.12 5.40
CA LEU A 90 3.82 -3.92 5.16
C LEU A 90 3.96 -2.85 6.27
N GLY A 91 4.38 -3.21 7.49
CA GLY A 91 4.24 -2.39 8.70
C GLY A 91 5.16 -1.17 8.84
N HIS A 92 6.04 -0.91 7.87
CA HIS A 92 6.99 0.21 7.91
C HIS A 92 7.09 1.00 6.60
N ARG A 93 6.08 0.86 5.74
CA ARG A 93 6.03 1.52 4.42
C ARG A 93 5.21 2.79 4.49
N SER A 94 5.57 3.79 3.69
CA SER A 94 4.74 4.96 3.39
C SER A 94 3.51 4.55 2.56
N GLY A 95 2.47 5.38 2.58
CA GLY A 95 1.23 5.12 1.82
C GLY A 95 1.48 4.98 0.31
N SER A 96 2.42 5.74 -0.25
CA SER A 96 2.83 5.60 -1.65
C SER A 96 3.51 4.26 -1.92
N GLU A 97 4.41 3.81 -1.04
CA GLU A 97 5.09 2.51 -1.19
C GLU A 97 4.10 1.33 -1.11
N VAL A 98 3.08 1.42 -0.25
CA VAL A 98 2.02 0.40 -0.17
C VAL A 98 1.17 0.39 -1.45
N LEU A 99 0.85 1.57 -2.00
CA LEU A 99 0.11 1.67 -3.26
C LEU A 99 0.90 1.16 -4.45
N ASP A 100 2.18 1.50 -4.55
CA ASP A 100 3.06 1.01 -5.61
C ASP A 100 3.21 -0.52 -5.54
N LEU A 101 3.29 -1.07 -4.32
CA LEU A 101 3.29 -2.52 -4.09
C LEU A 101 1.97 -3.17 -4.53
N LEU A 102 0.82 -2.54 -4.24
CA LEU A 102 -0.49 -3.00 -4.72
C LEU A 102 -0.54 -3.03 -6.25
N LEU A 103 -0.17 -1.93 -6.91
CA LEU A 103 -0.16 -1.82 -8.37
C LEU A 103 0.76 -2.86 -9.02
N GLY A 104 1.94 -3.10 -8.44
CA GLY A 104 2.84 -4.14 -8.89
C GLY A 104 2.26 -5.56 -8.71
N ALA A 105 1.61 -5.82 -7.58
CA ALA A 105 0.95 -7.10 -7.32
C ALA A 105 -0.24 -7.35 -8.27
N GLU A 106 -1.03 -6.32 -8.57
CA GLU A 106 -2.12 -6.38 -9.56
C GLU A 106 -1.59 -6.65 -10.96
N LYS A 107 -0.56 -5.91 -11.38
CA LYS A 107 0.08 -6.09 -12.69
C LYS A 107 0.62 -7.50 -12.90
N LEU A 108 1.17 -8.09 -11.83
CA LEU A 108 1.70 -9.47 -11.86
C LEU A 108 0.64 -10.52 -11.50
N ALA A 109 -0.63 -10.14 -11.34
CA ALA A 109 -1.76 -11.00 -11.01
C ALA A 109 -1.45 -11.95 -9.83
N LEU A 110 -1.05 -11.36 -8.69
CA LEU A 110 -0.69 -12.08 -7.47
C LEU A 110 -1.88 -12.21 -6.51
N ASP A 111 -1.94 -13.32 -5.80
CA ASP A 111 -2.84 -13.52 -4.64
C ASP A 111 -2.57 -12.53 -3.50
N LEU A 112 -1.38 -11.92 -3.48
CA LEU A 112 -0.99 -10.86 -2.56
C LEU A 112 -1.90 -9.63 -2.59
N VAL A 113 -2.57 -9.36 -3.73
CA VAL A 113 -3.48 -8.21 -3.90
C VAL A 113 -4.47 -8.14 -2.75
N ASN A 114 -5.16 -9.24 -2.44
CA ASN A 114 -6.19 -9.29 -1.38
C ASN A 114 -5.62 -8.97 0.01
N SER A 115 -4.38 -9.39 0.29
CA SER A 115 -3.72 -9.14 1.58
C SER A 115 -3.30 -7.68 1.73
N ILE A 116 -2.71 -7.08 0.68
CA ILE A 116 -2.37 -5.65 0.69
C ILE A 116 -3.64 -4.82 0.77
N GLN A 117 -4.66 -5.20 0.02
CA GLN A 117 -5.98 -4.61 0.04
C GLN A 117 -6.61 -4.66 1.45
N SER A 118 -6.60 -5.81 2.12
CA SER A 118 -7.08 -5.94 3.49
C SER A 118 -6.29 -5.07 4.47
N PHE A 119 -4.96 -5.03 4.32
CA PHE A 119 -4.10 -4.13 5.10
C PHE A 119 -4.43 -2.64 4.85
N ILE A 120 -4.71 -2.26 3.60
CA ILE A 120 -5.17 -0.91 3.26
C ILE A 120 -6.53 -0.65 3.89
N ILE A 121 -7.48 -1.58 3.85
CA ILE A 121 -8.82 -1.44 4.47
C ILE A 121 -8.72 -1.17 5.97
N GLU A 122 -7.80 -1.83 6.67
CA GLU A 122 -7.57 -1.59 8.10
C GLU A 122 -7.07 -0.15 8.37
N GLN A 123 -6.51 0.53 7.37
CA GLN A 123 -6.04 1.91 7.45
C GLN A 123 -7.11 2.86 6.86
N HIS A 124 -7.49 3.94 7.54
CA HIS A 124 -8.61 4.81 7.08
C HIS A 124 -8.16 6.11 6.38
N GLY A 125 -6.85 6.33 6.20
CA GLY A 125 -6.30 7.51 5.53
C GLY A 125 -4.79 7.68 5.74
N TYR A 126 -4.15 8.51 4.91
CA TYR A 126 -2.71 8.79 4.97
C TYR A 126 -2.45 10.30 5.00
N ASN A 127 -1.61 10.74 5.94
CA ASN A 127 -1.16 12.12 6.06
C ASN A 127 0.40 12.16 6.14
N PRO A 128 1.09 12.87 5.22
CA PRO A 128 2.56 12.96 5.19
C PRO A 128 3.16 13.99 6.15
N ILE A 129 2.36 14.89 6.73
CA ILE A 129 2.86 15.96 7.61
C ILE A 129 2.65 15.62 9.08
N GLU A 130 3.56 16.10 9.93
CA GLU A 130 3.54 15.84 11.37
C GLU A 130 2.21 16.28 12.02
N TRP A 131 1.67 15.43 12.89
CA TRP A 131 0.54 15.76 13.74
C TRP A 131 0.97 16.71 14.86
N LYS A 132 0.43 17.92 14.86
CA LYS A 132 0.79 18.95 15.83
C LYS A 132 -0.28 19.08 16.90
N ARG A 133 0.16 19.38 18.12
CA ARG A 133 -0.72 19.74 19.24
C ARG A 133 -0.89 21.26 19.31
N VAL A 134 -1.47 21.81 18.27
CA VAL A 134 -1.83 23.23 18.15
C VAL A 134 -3.32 23.34 17.92
N ASP A 135 -3.90 24.49 18.25
CA ASP A 135 -5.34 24.69 18.13
C ASP A 135 -5.68 25.58 16.93
N CYS A 136 -6.75 25.25 16.22
CA CYS A 136 -7.28 26.02 15.09
C CYS A 136 -6.25 26.27 13.96
N VAL A 137 -5.32 25.35 13.72
CA VAL A 137 -4.32 25.47 12.64
C VAL A 137 -4.51 24.38 11.59
N TRP A 138 -4.38 24.78 10.32
CA TRP A 138 -4.46 23.88 9.18
C TRP A 138 -3.08 23.42 8.71
N GLY A 139 -2.96 22.13 8.43
CA GLY A 139 -1.84 21.53 7.75
C GLY A 139 -2.02 21.58 6.23
N LYS A 140 -1.00 22.12 5.55
CA LYS A 140 -0.95 22.23 4.10
C LYS A 140 -0.19 21.05 3.50
N THR A 141 -0.86 20.23 2.70
CA THR A 141 -0.22 19.17 1.91
C THR A 141 -1.11 18.74 0.74
N PRO A 142 -0.56 18.55 -0.47
CA PRO A 142 -1.31 17.96 -1.58
C PRO A 142 -1.32 16.42 -1.51
N ASP A 143 -0.43 15.81 -0.74
CA ASP A 143 -0.16 14.36 -0.78
C ASP A 143 -0.94 13.58 0.29
N SER A 144 -1.82 14.24 1.05
CA SER A 144 -2.76 13.57 1.95
C SER A 144 -3.90 12.96 1.15
N PHE A 145 -4.42 11.82 1.61
CA PHE A 145 -5.60 11.21 1.02
C PHE A 145 -6.38 10.43 2.06
N ILE A 146 -7.68 10.32 1.83
CA ILE A 146 -8.59 9.49 2.62
C ILE A 146 -9.29 8.53 1.69
N PHE A 147 -9.70 7.38 2.21
CA PHE A 147 -10.46 6.42 1.43
C PHE A 147 -11.42 5.61 2.29
N SER A 148 -12.36 4.94 1.64
CA SER A 148 -13.36 4.10 2.28
C SER A 148 -13.87 3.02 1.33
N PHE A 149 -14.36 1.93 1.90
CA PHE A 149 -14.98 0.82 1.19
C PHE A 149 -16.41 0.64 1.69
N PRO A 150 -17.41 1.34 1.09
CA PRO A 150 -18.77 1.35 1.62
C PRO A 150 -19.37 -0.05 1.78
N SER A 151 -19.07 -0.98 0.87
CA SER A 151 -19.54 -2.36 0.91
C SER A 151 -18.47 -3.37 1.36
N ASN A 152 -17.34 -2.91 1.90
CA ASN A 152 -16.13 -3.72 2.10
C ASN A 152 -15.63 -4.40 0.80
N ASP A 153 -15.87 -3.77 -0.35
CA ASP A 153 -15.43 -4.22 -1.67
C ASP A 153 -14.53 -3.14 -2.30
N PHE A 154 -13.53 -3.53 -3.09
CA PHE A 154 -12.67 -2.57 -3.81
C PHE A 154 -13.36 -1.95 -5.01
N GLN A 155 -14.33 -2.63 -5.61
CA GLN A 155 -15.02 -2.13 -6.79
C GLN A 155 -15.83 -0.87 -6.49
N ASP A 156 -16.25 -0.68 -5.23
CA ASP A 156 -16.94 0.52 -4.76
C ASP A 156 -16.05 1.44 -3.90
N ALA A 157 -14.72 1.21 -3.92
CA ALA A 157 -13.76 2.02 -3.19
C ALA A 157 -13.86 3.50 -3.57
N ILE A 158 -13.87 4.33 -2.54
CA ILE A 158 -13.82 5.78 -2.68
C ILE A 158 -12.43 6.22 -2.26
N LEU A 159 -11.56 6.52 -3.22
CA LEU A 159 -10.34 7.28 -2.98
C LEU A 159 -10.65 8.77 -3.14
N SER A 160 -10.28 9.57 -2.14
CA SER A 160 -10.51 11.00 -2.10
C SER A 160 -9.21 11.72 -1.80
N ARG A 161 -8.72 12.51 -2.77
CA ARG A 161 -7.50 13.31 -2.64
C ARG A 161 -7.83 14.72 -2.17
N VAL A 162 -6.82 15.45 -1.70
CA VAL A 162 -7.00 16.83 -1.24
C VAL A 162 -7.37 17.74 -2.42
N ASN A 163 -8.53 18.38 -2.33
CA ASN A 163 -8.94 19.45 -3.25
C ASN A 163 -8.48 20.83 -2.73
N ILE A 164 -8.62 21.08 -1.42
CA ILE A 164 -8.19 22.32 -0.77
C ILE A 164 -6.88 22.09 0.00
N VAL A 165 -5.75 22.22 -0.72
CA VAL A 165 -4.39 21.93 -0.23
C VAL A 165 -4.05 22.61 1.09
N SER A 166 -4.54 23.83 1.31
CA SER A 166 -4.27 24.61 2.54
C SER A 166 -5.02 24.11 3.79
N LYS A 167 -5.95 23.16 3.65
CA LYS A 167 -6.81 22.65 4.72
C LYS A 167 -6.78 21.13 4.86
N ALA A 168 -5.79 20.46 4.25
CA ALA A 168 -5.72 19.00 4.17
C ALA A 168 -5.82 18.31 5.54
N VAL A 169 -5.26 18.93 6.59
CA VAL A 169 -5.20 18.39 7.94
C VAL A 169 -5.67 19.45 8.93
N SER A 170 -6.53 19.10 9.89
CA SER A 170 -6.90 19.99 11.00
C SER A 170 -6.22 19.55 12.29
N TRP A 171 -5.67 20.49 13.04
CA TRP A 171 -5.18 20.30 14.40
C TRP A 171 -6.07 21.12 15.34
N GLU A 172 -6.89 20.43 16.13
CA GLU A 172 -7.80 21.04 17.10
C GLU A 172 -7.63 20.32 18.44
N LEU A 173 -7.56 21.08 19.54
CA LEU A 173 -7.25 20.48 20.86
C LEU A 173 -8.39 19.62 21.43
N GLU A 174 -9.62 19.88 21.01
CA GLU A 174 -10.82 19.13 21.41
C GLU A 174 -11.10 17.92 20.51
N TYR A 175 -10.35 17.78 19.41
CA TYR A 175 -10.47 16.71 18.43
C TYR A 175 -9.17 15.92 18.31
N GLY A 176 -9.27 14.74 17.68
CA GLY A 176 -8.11 13.96 17.28
C GLY A 176 -7.55 14.41 15.92
N PRO A 177 -6.52 13.70 15.42
CA PRO A 177 -6.04 13.82 14.04
C PRO A 177 -7.20 13.83 13.04
N SER A 178 -7.36 14.92 12.28
CA SER A 178 -8.49 15.08 11.37
C SER A 178 -8.02 15.42 9.96
N PHE A 179 -8.65 14.81 8.96
CA PHE A 179 -8.41 15.04 7.54
C PHE A 179 -9.41 16.05 7.03
N GLY A 180 -8.98 17.31 6.99
CA GLY A 180 -9.85 18.41 6.61
C GLY A 180 -11.11 18.46 7.49
N ASN A 181 -12.25 18.67 6.85
CA ASN A 181 -13.56 18.55 7.48
C ASN A 181 -14.28 17.24 7.08
N ASP A 182 -13.59 16.35 6.37
CA ASP A 182 -14.19 15.22 5.67
C ASP A 182 -14.08 13.92 6.47
N LEU A 183 -13.05 13.80 7.31
CA LEU A 183 -12.89 12.74 8.30
C LEU A 183 -12.31 13.35 9.59
N ILE A 184 -13.16 13.53 10.59
CA ILE A 184 -12.85 14.21 11.85
C ILE A 184 -12.88 13.19 12.99
N MET A 185 -11.84 13.14 13.80
CA MET A 185 -11.85 12.37 15.06
C MET A 185 -12.41 13.22 16.20
N ILE A 186 -13.47 12.76 16.86
CA ILE A 186 -14.10 13.47 17.98
C ILE A 186 -13.53 13.02 19.32
N GLY A 187 -13.17 14.01 20.13
CA GLY A 187 -13.05 13.88 21.57
C GLY A 187 -11.61 13.95 22.08
N PRO A 188 -11.41 14.57 23.26
CA PRO A 188 -10.11 14.57 23.90
C PRO A 188 -9.70 13.13 24.23
N ASN A 189 -8.43 12.80 23.98
CA ASN A 189 -7.86 11.47 24.23
C ASN A 189 -8.44 10.33 23.39
N LEU A 190 -8.82 10.59 22.14
CA LEU A 190 -8.92 9.53 21.12
C LEU A 190 -9.97 8.48 21.48
N GLN A 191 -11.19 8.93 21.80
CA GLN A 191 -12.34 8.06 22.12
C GLN A 191 -12.83 7.22 20.93
N LYS A 192 -12.00 7.05 19.89
CA LYS A 192 -12.28 6.28 18.67
C LYS A 192 -13.56 6.70 17.93
N ARG A 193 -14.14 7.87 18.22
CA ARG A 193 -15.32 8.37 17.50
C ARG A 193 -14.90 9.24 16.33
N CYS A 194 -15.57 9.06 15.20
CA CYS A 194 -15.30 9.77 13.97
C CYS A 194 -16.58 10.32 13.34
N LEU A 195 -16.42 11.42 12.60
CA LEU A 195 -17.45 12.04 11.76
C LEU A 195 -16.96 12.18 10.33
N CYS A 196 -17.89 12.04 9.39
CA CYS A 196 -17.70 12.44 8.01
C CYS A 196 -18.84 13.35 7.57
N ASN A 197 -18.59 14.19 6.56
CA ASN A 197 -19.60 15.00 5.88
C ASN A 197 -20.37 15.94 6.80
N VAL A 198 -19.65 16.70 7.63
CA VAL A 198 -20.28 17.71 8.50
C VAL A 198 -20.96 18.76 7.63
N SER A 199 -22.29 18.84 7.71
CA SER A 199 -23.16 19.54 6.73
C SER A 199 -22.96 21.06 6.64
N ASN A 200 -22.23 21.66 7.58
CA ASN A 200 -21.97 23.10 7.63
C ASN A 200 -20.51 23.47 7.29
N LEU A 201 -19.68 22.50 6.91
CA LEU A 201 -18.26 22.72 6.61
C LEU A 201 -17.98 22.48 5.12
N PRO A 202 -17.06 23.25 4.52
CA PRO A 202 -16.66 23.00 3.14
C PRO A 202 -15.90 21.68 3.05
N GLN A 203 -16.24 20.90 2.03
CA GLN A 203 -15.55 19.68 1.66
C GLN A 203 -14.12 20.03 1.19
N VAL A 204 -13.12 19.46 1.86
CA VAL A 204 -11.68 19.69 1.64
C VAL A 204 -11.11 18.66 0.67
N TYR A 205 -11.63 17.44 0.69
CA TYR A 205 -11.24 16.35 -0.20
C TYR A 205 -12.21 16.20 -1.39
N GLU A 206 -11.77 15.65 -2.51
CA GLU A 206 -12.53 15.62 -3.76
C GLU A 206 -13.86 14.86 -3.70
N ARG A 207 -13.96 13.86 -2.80
CA ARG A 207 -15.10 12.94 -2.67
C ARG A 207 -15.46 12.69 -1.21
N LYS A 208 -16.76 12.48 -0.97
CA LYS A 208 -17.29 12.05 0.34
C LYS A 208 -17.03 10.56 0.55
N LEU A 209 -16.54 10.18 1.72
CA LEU A 209 -16.29 8.76 2.08
C LEU A 209 -17.58 7.96 2.34
N ARG A 210 -18.65 8.65 2.74
CA ARG A 210 -19.94 8.01 3.06
C ARG A 210 -21.08 8.95 2.76
N ASN A 211 -22.30 8.42 2.63
CA ASN A 211 -23.50 9.25 2.43
C ASN A 211 -24.12 9.73 3.75
N SER A 212 -23.81 9.05 4.87
CA SER A 212 -24.31 9.42 6.19
C SER A 212 -23.40 10.43 6.89
N SER A 213 -23.99 11.29 7.73
CA SER A 213 -23.29 12.23 8.62
C SER A 213 -23.24 11.78 10.08
N ASN A 214 -23.73 10.57 10.40
CA ASN A 214 -23.73 10.05 11.77
C ASN A 214 -22.32 9.77 12.30
N GLU A 215 -22.12 9.84 13.61
CA GLU A 215 -20.90 9.35 14.25
C GLU A 215 -20.68 7.86 13.97
N PHE A 216 -19.42 7.44 13.93
CA PHE A 216 -19.02 6.03 13.88
C PHE A 216 -17.78 5.80 14.74
N GLU A 217 -17.51 4.55 15.08
CA GLU A 217 -16.34 4.17 15.87
C GLU A 217 -15.26 3.56 14.96
N ILE A 218 -14.01 3.97 15.14
CA ILE A 218 -12.85 3.34 14.51
C ILE A 218 -12.36 2.20 15.41
N VAL A 219 -12.06 1.05 14.81
CA VAL A 219 -11.56 -0.10 15.56
C VAL A 219 -10.16 0.19 16.09
N ASP A 220 -9.31 0.81 15.28
CA ASP A 220 -7.96 1.20 15.63
C ASP A 220 -7.44 2.35 14.76
N TYR A 221 -6.34 2.99 15.19
CA TYR A 221 -5.55 3.89 14.36
C TYR A 221 -4.11 3.97 14.89
N GLU A 222 -3.16 4.07 13.98
CA GLU A 222 -1.74 4.15 14.32
C GLU A 222 -1.14 5.46 13.80
N VAL A 223 -0.37 6.14 14.65
CA VAL A 223 0.33 7.38 14.29
C VAL A 223 1.82 7.08 14.22
N TYR A 224 2.35 7.05 12.99
CA TYR A 224 3.76 6.80 12.72
C TYR A 224 4.53 8.11 12.51
N GLN A 225 5.69 8.24 13.16
CA GLN A 225 6.65 9.31 12.84
C GLN A 225 7.67 8.80 11.82
N ILE A 226 7.54 9.23 10.56
CA ILE A 226 8.53 8.91 9.52
C ILE A 226 9.75 9.80 9.73
N ARG A 227 10.90 9.19 10.08
CA ARG A 227 12.19 9.90 10.16
C ARG A 227 13.02 9.55 8.93
N ARG A 228 13.43 10.56 8.16
CA ARG A 228 14.43 10.38 7.11
C ARG A 228 15.74 9.94 7.76
N LYS A 229 16.35 8.86 7.27
CA LYS A 229 17.76 8.54 7.60
C LYS A 229 18.62 9.68 7.07
N VAL A 230 19.41 10.27 7.97
CA VAL A 230 20.48 11.23 7.66
C VAL A 230 21.70 10.46 7.20
#